data_AF-A0A257F2D9-F1
#
_entry.id   AF-A0A257F2D9-F1
#
_cell.length_a   1.000
_cell.length_b   1.000
_cell.length_c   1.000
_cell.angle_alpha   90.00
_cell.angle_beta   90.00
_cell.angle_gamma   90.00
#
_symmetry.space_group_name_H-M   'P 1'
#
loop_
_entity.id
_entity.type
_entity.pdbx_description
1 polymer ?
#
loop_
_entity_poly.entity_id
_entity_poly.type
_entity_poly.pdbx_seq_one_letter_code
_entity_poly.pdbx_strand_id
1 'polypeptide(L)'
;MIFPSNRVRIMVATKPIDFRKGHDSLAAMVKNELRKDPGLVMAYKRLEEHSFTWPAVKDGLMLMNHAQFEALFAGLDWRRVRAIEAKAPEAVE
;
A
#
# COMPACT_ATOMS: atom_id res chain seq x y z
N MET A 1 15.95 -6.25 5.05
CA MET A 1 14.96 -5.16 5.24
C MET A 1 14.13 -5.53 6.46
N ILE A 2 14.14 -4.73 7.53
CA ILE A 2 13.33 -5.00 8.73
C ILE A 2 11.91 -4.50 8.43
N PHE A 3 10.92 -5.38 8.42
CA PHE A 3 9.52 -4.98 8.28
C PHE A 3 8.69 -5.50 9.45
N PRO A 4 7.83 -4.65 10.04
CA PRO A 4 6.99 -5.06 11.15
C PRO A 4 5.94 -6.05 10.66
N SER A 5 5.69 -7.11 11.44
CA SER A 5 4.65 -8.12 11.27
C SER A 5 3.21 -7.59 11.39
N ASN A 6 3.03 -6.27 11.44
CA ASN A 6 1.74 -5.63 11.65
C ASN A 6 0.94 -5.46 10.36
N ARG A 7 -0.38 -5.59 10.48
CA ARG A 7 -1.38 -5.34 9.43
C ARG A 7 -1.25 -3.88 8.94
N VAL A 8 -0.62 -3.68 7.79
CA VAL A 8 -0.55 -2.37 7.10
C VAL A 8 -1.95 -1.99 6.62
N ARG A 9 -2.39 -0.77 6.92
CA ARG A 9 -3.65 -0.20 6.38
C ARG A 9 -3.32 0.81 5.31
N ILE A 10 -3.76 0.54 4.08
CA ILE A 10 -3.60 1.46 2.94
C ILE A 10 -4.90 2.26 2.80
N MET A 11 -4.78 3.57 2.95
CA MET A 11 -5.89 4.51 2.79
C MET A 11 -5.68 5.30 1.51
N VAL A 12 -6.72 5.45 0.71
CA VAL A 12 -6.64 6.14 -0.58
C VAL A 12 -7.52 7.38 -0.53
N ALA A 13 -6.94 8.53 -0.84
CA ALA A 13 -7.70 9.75 -1.00
C ALA A 13 -8.63 9.64 -2.21
N THR A 14 -9.93 9.69 -1.98
CA THR A 14 -10.96 9.62 -3.04
C THR A 14 -11.39 11.00 -3.55
N LYS A 15 -10.88 12.07 -2.94
CA LYS A 15 -11.10 13.46 -3.34
C LYS A 15 -9.80 14.04 -3.91
N PRO A 16 -9.85 14.94 -4.90
CA PRO A 16 -8.66 15.61 -5.41
C PRO A 16 -7.87 16.30 -4.30
N ILE A 17 -6.54 16.12 -4.30
CA ILE A 17 -5.62 16.79 -3.39
C ILE A 17 -4.88 17.88 -4.15
N ASP A 18 -4.91 19.11 -3.64
CA ASP A 18 -4.14 20.22 -4.20
C ASP A 18 -2.68 20.16 -3.72
N PHE A 19 -1.82 19.53 -4.53
CA PHE A 19 -0.39 19.40 -4.25
C PHE A 19 0.39 20.72 -4.33
N ARG A 20 -0.18 21.80 -4.88
CA ARG A 20 0.50 23.12 -4.95
C ARG A 20 0.72 23.74 -3.58
N LYS A 21 -0.01 23.27 -2.57
CA LYS A 21 0.10 23.73 -1.17
C LYS A 21 1.34 23.17 -0.43
N GLY A 22 2.13 22.32 -1.09
CA GLY A 22 3.37 21.76 -0.54
C GLY A 22 3.15 20.63 0.48
N HIS A 23 4.27 20.09 0.97
CA HIS A 23 4.33 18.95 1.89
C HIS A 23 3.66 19.20 3.25
N ASP A 24 3.86 20.37 3.87
CA ASP A 24 3.33 20.70 5.19
C ASP A 24 1.81 20.73 5.20
N SER A 25 1.21 21.30 4.15
CA SER A 25 -0.25 21.36 4.00
C SER A 25 -0.85 19.96 3.84
N LEU A 26 -0.16 19.07 3.11
CA LEU A 26 -0.59 17.68 2.95
C LEU A 26 -0.48 16.92 4.28
N ALA A 27 0.64 17.07 4.99
CA ALA A 27 0.83 16.49 6.32
C ALA A 27 -0.25 16.97 7.30
N ALA A 28 -0.58 18.27 7.30
CA ALA A 28 -1.65 18.84 8.12
C ALA A 28 -3.03 18.26 7.77
N MET A 29 -3.35 18.09 6.49
CA MET A 29 -4.61 17.48 6.06
C MET A 29 -4.72 16.02 6.52
N VAL A 30 -3.66 15.22 6.32
CA VAL A 30 -3.60 13.82 6.78
C VAL A 30 -3.70 13.75 8.30
N LYS A 31 -3.04 14.66 9.02
CA LYS A 31 -3.11 14.77 10.48
C LYS A 31 -4.52 15.06 10.97
N ASN A 32 -5.23 15.98 10.33
CA ASN A 32 -6.61 16.31 10.67
C ASN A 32 -7.57 15.15 10.40
N GLU A 33 -7.41 14.46 9.27
CA GLU A 33 -8.26 13.33 8.89
C GLU A 33 -8.03 12.11 9.79
N LEU A 34 -6.76 11.74 10.02
CA LEU A 34 -6.38 10.52 10.74
C LEU A 34 -6.21 10.72 12.25
N ARG A 35 -6.18 11.97 12.72
CA ARG A 35 -5.85 12.35 14.10
C ARG A 35 -4.54 11.74 14.61
N LYS A 36 -3.53 11.70 13.74
CA LYS A 36 -2.19 11.15 13.98
C LYS A 36 -1.13 12.04 13.38
N ASP A 37 0.11 11.95 13.87
CA ASP A 37 1.24 12.67 13.29
C ASP A 37 1.87 11.83 12.16
N PRO A 38 1.73 12.23 10.88
CA PRO A 38 2.20 11.42 9.77
C PRO A 38 3.62 11.83 9.34
N GLY A 39 4.44 10.84 8.95
CA GLY A 39 5.57 11.10 8.06
C GLY A 39 5.09 11.16 6.60
N LEU A 40 5.72 11.99 5.78
CA LEU A 40 5.39 12.11 4.35
C LEU A 40 6.55 11.63 3.48
N VAL A 41 6.24 10.80 2.48
CA VAL A 41 7.17 10.41 1.41
C VAL A 41 6.43 10.54 0.09
N MET A 42 7.09 11.11 -0.91
CA MET A 42 6.62 11.10 -2.29
C MET A 42 7.38 10.04 -3.07
N ALA A 43 6.66 9.09 -3.67
CA ALA A 43 7.22 8.07 -4.53
C ALA A 43 6.67 8.22 -5.95
N TYR A 44 7.55 8.10 -6.95
CA TYR A 44 7.17 7.96 -8.35
C TYR A 44 7.73 6.64 -8.85
N LYS A 45 6.97 5.94 -9.71
CA LYS A 45 7.44 4.71 -10.33
C LYS A 45 7.12 4.72 -11.81
N ARG A 46 8.14 4.46 -12.63
CA ARG A 46 7.96 4.18 -14.06
C ARG A 46 7.49 2.73 -14.22
N LEU A 47 6.47 2.52 -15.04
CA LEU A 47 5.93 1.21 -15.34
C LEU A 47 6.67 0.63 -16.55
N GLU A 48 7.30 -0.53 -16.38
CA GLU A 48 8.07 -1.18 -17.45
C GLU A 48 7.15 -1.93 -18.45
N GLU A 49 6.08 -2.58 -17.97
CA GLU A 49 5.12 -3.34 -18.81
C GLU A 49 3.80 -2.60 -19.08
N HIS A 50 3.80 -1.26 -18.95
CA HIS A 50 2.69 -0.36 -19.30
C HIS A 50 1.31 -0.60 -18.65
N SER A 51 1.16 -1.52 -17.69
CA SER A 51 -0.09 -1.71 -16.96
C SER A 51 0.10 -1.56 -15.46
N PHE A 52 -0.74 -0.72 -14.84
CA PHE A 52 -0.83 -0.57 -13.40
C PHE A 52 -2.29 -0.54 -13.03
N THR A 53 -2.76 -1.59 -12.35
CA THR A 53 -4.16 -1.73 -11.96
C THR A 53 -4.30 -1.43 -10.48
N TRP A 54 -4.96 -0.31 -10.15
CA TRP A 54 -5.37 -0.04 -8.79
C TRP A 54 -6.43 -1.03 -8.33
N PRO A 55 -6.37 -1.57 -7.10
CA PRO A 55 -7.52 -2.22 -6.49
C PRO A 55 -8.70 -1.26 -6.38
N ALA A 56 -9.90 -1.83 -6.40
CA ALA A 56 -11.09 -1.06 -6.09
C ALA A 56 -10.99 -0.48 -4.68
N VAL A 57 -11.22 0.82 -4.56
CA VAL A 57 -11.35 1.50 -3.26
C VAL A 57 -12.80 1.32 -2.80
N LYS A 58 -12.98 0.77 -1.60
CA LYS A 58 -14.30 0.62 -0.99
C LYS A 58 -14.32 1.39 0.33
N ASP A 59 -15.26 2.34 0.46
CA ASP A 59 -15.39 3.21 1.64
C ASP A 59 -14.09 3.94 2.02
N GLY A 60 -13.30 4.36 1.02
CA GLY A 60 -12.01 5.04 1.21
C GLY A 60 -10.84 4.13 1.61
N LEU A 61 -11.08 2.82 1.72
CA LEU A 61 -10.09 1.82 2.11
C LEU A 61 -9.70 0.94 0.92
N MET A 62 -8.39 0.72 0.80
CA MET A 62 -7.82 -0.27 -0.12
C MET A 62 -7.31 -1.43 0.73
N LEU A 63 -8.10 -2.50 0.81
CA LEU A 63 -7.76 -3.67 1.61
C LEU A 63 -6.86 -4.60 0.80
N MET A 64 -5.60 -4.73 1.22
CA MET A 64 -4.62 -5.63 0.65
C MET A 64 -3.81 -6.27 1.76
N ASN A 65 -3.40 -7.52 1.56
CA ASN A 65 -2.39 -8.13 2.42
C ASN A 65 -0.98 -7.62 2.05
N HIS A 66 0.00 -7.96 2.88
CA HIS A 66 1.39 -7.53 2.70
C HIS A 66 1.96 -7.93 1.32
N ALA A 67 1.80 -9.20 0.93
CA ALA A 67 2.34 -9.71 -0.33
C ALA A 67 1.70 -9.04 -1.56
N GLN A 68 0.41 -8.70 -1.48
CA GLN A 68 -0.28 -7.97 -2.53
C GLN A 68 0.24 -6.53 -2.64
N PHE A 69 0.49 -5.85 -1.53
CA PHE A 69 1.10 -4.51 -1.54
C PHE A 69 2.51 -4.53 -2.12
N GLU A 70 3.34 -5.50 -1.70
CA GLU A 70 4.69 -5.71 -2.24
C GLU A 70 4.66 -5.91 -3.75
N ALA A 71 3.79 -6.78 -4.25
CA ALA A 71 3.64 -6.99 -5.68
C ALA A 71 3.19 -5.72 -6.42
N LEU A 72 2.21 -5.00 -5.88
CA LEU A 72 1.77 -3.71 -6.44
C LEU A 72 2.94 -2.72 -6.52
N PHE A 73 3.70 -2.57 -5.42
CA PHE A 73 4.84 -1.65 -5.35
C PHE A 73 6.01 -2.11 -6.24
N ALA A 74 6.21 -3.42 -6.40
CA ALA A 74 7.14 -4.05 -7.33
C ALA A 74 6.69 -3.97 -8.80
N GLY A 75 5.44 -3.53 -9.07
CA GLY A 75 4.90 -3.39 -10.43
C GLY A 75 4.43 -4.71 -11.03
N LEU A 76 4.28 -5.75 -10.19
CA LEU A 76 3.72 -7.05 -10.55
C LEU A 76 2.19 -7.01 -10.45
N ASP A 77 1.51 -7.93 -11.15
CA ASP A 77 0.06 -8.08 -11.02
C ASP A 77 -0.30 -8.65 -9.63
N TRP A 78 -0.57 -7.75 -8.68
CA TRP A 78 -0.93 -8.08 -7.30
C TRP A 78 -2.17 -8.99 -7.20
N ARG A 79 -3.06 -9.00 -8.20
CA ARG A 79 -4.25 -9.86 -8.23
C ARG A 79 -3.89 -11.34 -8.35
N ARG A 80 -2.69 -11.65 -8.85
CA ARG A 80 -2.17 -13.02 -8.99
C ARG A 80 -1.44 -13.51 -7.75
N VAL A 81 -1.18 -12.64 -6.76
CA VAL A 81 -0.54 -13.02 -5.50
C VAL A 81 -1.53 -13.77 -4.62
N ARG A 82 -1.21 -15.03 -4.35
CA ARG A 82 -1.94 -15.88 -3.40
C ARG A 82 -0.97 -16.37 -2.34
N ALA A 83 -1.40 -16.34 -1.08
CA ALA A 83 -0.67 -17.02 -0.02
C ALA A 83 -0.76 -18.53 -0.30
N ILE A 84 0.37 -19.18 -0.51
CA ILE A 84 0.45 -20.63 -0.51
C ILE A 84 0.59 -21.03 0.95
N GLU A 85 -0.34 -21.82 1.47
CA GLU A 85 -0.15 -22.43 2.78
C GLU A 85 1.04 -23.39 2.69
N ALA A 86 2.15 -22.99 3.30
CA ALA A 86 3.30 -23.88 3.45
C ALA A 86 2.90 -25.00 4.42
N LYS A 87 2.74 -26.22 3.90
CA LYS A 87 2.66 -27.40 4.77
C LYS A 87 3.95 -27.45 5.59
N ALA A 88 3.83 -27.50 6.92
CA ALA A 88 4.99 -27.70 7.77
C ALA A 88 5.74 -28.96 7.29
N PRO A 89 7.08 -28.92 7.17
CA PRO A 89 7.82 -30.10 6.76
C PRO A 89 7.51 -31.24 7.73
N GLU A 90 7.05 -32.36 7.20
CA GLU A 90 6.98 -33.60 7.97
C GLU A 90 8.41 -33.95 8.34
N ALA A 91 8.71 -33.96 9.64
CA ALA A 91 9.98 -34.46 10.13
C ALA A 91 10.11 -35.90 9.65
N VAL A 92 11.10 -36.13 8.80
CA VAL A 92 11.52 -37.48 8.43
C VAL A 92 12.30 -38.00 9.63
N GLU A 93 11.72 -38.98 10.31
CA GLU A 93 12.38 -39.75 11.38
C GLU A 93 13.50 -40.64 10.81
#